data_AF-A0A1I6RT99-F1
#
_entry.id   AF-A0A1I6RT99-F1
#
_cell.length_a   1.000
_cell.length_b   1.000
_cell.length_c   1.000
_cell.angle_alpha   90.00
_cell.angle_beta   90.00
_cell.angle_gamma   90.00
#
_symmetry.space_group_name_H-M   'P 1'
#
loop_
_entity.id
_entity.type
_entity.pdbx_description
1 polymer ?
#
loop_
_entity_poly.entity_id
_entity_poly.type
_entity_poly.pdbx_seq_one_letter_code
_entity_poly.pdbx_strand_id
1 'polypeptide(L)' 'MSPSHNTPSSTSPTVLAGTFTCAWCGLTVSAVAGDGTRRNHCPSCLHSQHVLDQVEGGPHTCRGRMTPIAVAVLRTGD' A
#
# COMPACT_ATOMS: atom_id res chain seq x y z
N MET A 1 -11.73 18.23 37.24
CA MET A 1 -11.91 16.76 37.18
C MET A 1 -12.95 16.49 36.12
N SER A 2 -12.51 16.20 34.89
CA SER A 2 -13.41 15.91 33.76
C SER A 2 -13.18 14.46 33.33
N PRO A 3 -14.25 13.68 33.08
CA PRO A 3 -14.13 12.23 32.93
C PRO A 3 -13.60 11.85 31.55
N SER A 4 -12.59 10.98 31.53
CA SER A 4 -12.08 10.35 30.33
C SER A 4 -13.14 9.40 29.76
N HIS A 5 -13.67 9.73 28.58
CA HIS A 5 -14.49 8.79 27.81
C HIS A 5 -13.57 7.76 27.15
N ASN A 6 -13.53 6.57 27.74
CA ASN A 6 -12.77 5.43 27.26
C ASN A 6 -13.53 4.82 26.06
N THR A 7 -13.08 5.13 24.83
CA THR A 7 -13.71 4.60 23.61
C THR A 7 -13.00 3.30 23.23
N PRO A 8 -13.68 2.14 23.18
CA PRO A 8 -13.05 0.88 22.82
C PRO A 8 -12.73 0.89 21.31
N SER A 9 -11.44 0.86 20.98
CA SER A 9 -10.91 0.65 19.63
C SER A 9 -11.36 -0.73 19.11
N SER A 10 -12.46 -0.77 18.37
CA SER A 10 -12.90 -1.96 17.65
C SER A 10 -12.04 -2.14 16.40
N THR A 11 -10.91 -2.82 16.55
CA THR A 11 -10.10 -3.29 15.41
C THR A 11 -10.76 -4.55 14.84
N SER A 12 -11.84 -4.37 14.09
CA SER A 12 -12.38 -5.45 13.25
C SER A 12 -11.32 -5.80 12.19
N PRO A 13 -11.04 -7.09 11.92
CA PRO A 13 -10.20 -7.48 10.81
C PRO A 13 -11.01 -7.28 9.52
N THR A 14 -11.09 -6.04 9.05
CA THR A 14 -11.61 -5.74 7.73
C THR A 14 -10.64 -6.38 6.75
N VAL A 15 -11.05 -7.51 6.16
CA VAL A 15 -10.43 -8.02 4.92
C VAL A 15 -10.35 -6.83 3.98
N LEU A 16 -9.13 -6.38 3.68
CA LEU A 16 -8.88 -5.10 3.03
C LEU A 16 -9.24 -5.16 1.53
N ALA A 17 -10.40 -5.70 1.15
CA ALA A 17 -10.78 -5.91 -0.24
C ALA A 17 -10.81 -4.58 -1.01
N GLY A 18 -10.02 -4.49 -2.08
CA GLY A 18 -9.95 -3.31 -2.93
C GLY A 18 -9.04 -3.52 -4.13
N THR A 19 -9.24 -2.70 -5.16
CA THR A 19 -8.40 -2.66 -6.36
C THR A 19 -8.01 -1.22 -6.67
N PHE A 20 -6.97 -1.05 -7.48
CA PHE A 20 -6.59 0.24 -8.05
C PHE A 20 -6.15 0.09 -9.50
N THR A 21 -6.33 1.15 -10.29
CA THR A 21 -5.81 1.22 -11.66
C THR A 21 -4.40 1.79 -11.63
N CYS A 22 -3.43 1.07 -12.21
CA CYS A 22 -2.06 1.55 -12.32
C CYS A 22 -2.02 2.82 -13.16
N ALA A 23 -1.51 3.91 -12.59
CA ALA A 23 -1.39 5.19 -13.29
C ALA A 23 -0.38 5.16 -14.45
N TRP A 24 0.52 4.16 -14.50
CA TRP A 24 1.50 4.00 -15.58
C TRP A 24 0.98 3.15 -16.73
N CYS A 25 0.64 1.89 -16.48
CA CYS A 25 0.25 0.94 -17.55
C CYS A 25 -1.26 0.68 -17.67
N GLY A 26 -2.08 1.24 -16.78
CA GLY A 26 -3.54 1.06 -16.82
C GLY A 26 -4.08 -0.26 -16.27
N LEU A 27 -3.22 -1.19 -15.84
CA LEU A 27 -3.66 -2.47 -15.28
C LEU A 27 -4.45 -2.28 -13.97
N THR A 28 -5.58 -2.97 -13.82
CA THR A 28 -6.28 -3.08 -12.53
C THR A 28 -5.60 -4.10 -11.64
N VAL A 29 -5.18 -3.68 -10.44
CA VAL A 29 -4.35 -4.45 -9.52
C VAL A 29 -5.06 -4.57 -8.16
N SER A 30 -4.92 -5.71 -7.50
CA SER A 30 -5.35 -5.85 -6.09
C SER A 30 -4.62 -4.85 -5.19
N ALA A 31 -5.37 -4.10 -4.39
CA ALA A 31 -4.82 -3.18 -3.39
C ALA A 31 -4.25 -3.92 -2.16
N VAL A 32 -4.36 -5.25 -2.11
CA VAL A 32 -3.87 -6.11 -1.03
C VAL A 32 -2.74 -6.99 -1.55
N ALA A 33 -1.62 -7.00 -0.84
CA ALA A 33 -0.50 -7.90 -1.09
C ALA A 33 -0.76 -9.29 -0.47
N GLY A 34 0.05 -10.28 -0.82
CA GLY A 34 -0.12 -11.66 -0.35
C GLY A 34 0.00 -11.81 1.18
N ASP A 35 0.67 -10.86 1.82
CA ASP A 35 0.84 -10.74 3.28
C ASP A 35 -0.28 -9.94 3.97
N GLY A 36 -1.31 -9.51 3.22
CA GLY A 36 -2.42 -8.71 3.74
C GLY A 36 -2.13 -7.20 3.85
N THR A 37 -0.92 -6.76 3.49
CA THR A 37 -0.56 -5.34 3.53
C THR A 37 -1.14 -4.57 2.34
N ARG A 38 -1.23 -3.24 2.48
CA ARG A 38 -1.65 -2.37 1.37
C ARG A 38 -0.59 -2.36 0.28
N ARG A 39 -0.94 -2.84 -0.92
CA ARG A 39 -0.12 -2.72 -2.12
C ARG A 39 -0.22 -1.30 -2.68
N ASN A 40 0.93 -0.71 -2.97
CA ASN A 40 1.06 0.61 -3.59
C ASN A 40 1.80 0.58 -4.94
N HIS A 41 2.27 -0.59 -5.39
CA HIS A 41 2.99 -0.78 -6.65
C HIS A 41 2.26 -1.75 -7.57
N CYS A 42 2.37 -1.54 -8.88
CA CYS A 42 1.85 -2.49 -9.87
C CYS A 42 2.81 -3.69 -9.97
N PRO A 43 2.36 -4.95 -9.81
CA PRO A 43 3.24 -6.11 -9.94
C PRO A 43 3.72 -6.34 -11.39
N SER A 44 3.04 -5.76 -12.38
CA SER A 44 3.40 -5.96 -13.80
C SER A 44 4.40 -4.93 -14.33
N CYS A 45 4.34 -3.67 -13.88
CA CYS A 45 5.26 -2.61 -14.36
C CYS A 45 6.09 -1.95 -13.25
N LEU A 46 5.91 -2.39 -12.00
CA LEU A 46 6.66 -2.00 -10.81
C LEU A 46 6.61 -0.52 -10.42
N HIS A 47 5.85 0.29 -11.14
CA HIS A 47 5.60 1.68 -10.76
C HIS A 47 4.75 1.73 -9.49
N SER A 48 5.19 2.58 -8.57
CA SER A 48 4.54 2.81 -7.28
C SER A 48 3.79 4.14 -7.27
N GLN A 49 2.82 4.25 -6.36
CA GLN A 49 2.18 5.49 -5.99
C GLN A 49 2.64 5.92 -4.59
N HIS A 50 2.99 7.20 -4.44
CA HIS A 50 3.35 7.77 -3.15
C HIS A 50 2.10 7.89 -2.27
N VAL A 51 2.00 6.98 -1.29
CA VAL A 51 0.89 6.90 -0.32
C VAL A 51 1.36 6.92 1.13
N LEU A 52 2.66 6.85 1.37
CA LEU A 52 3.29 6.82 2.69
C LEU A 52 4.44 7.82 2.72
N ASP A 53 4.38 8.74 3.66
CA ASP A 53 5.47 9.65 3.98
C ASP A 53 6.62 8.85 4.61
N GLN A 54 7.80 8.92 4.01
CA GLN A 54 8.97 8.17 4.46
C GLN A 54 9.68 8.85 5.65
N VAL A 55 9.45 10.14 5.87
CA VAL A 55 10.08 10.91 6.96
C VAL A 55 9.25 10.77 8.23
N GLU A 56 7.95 11.01 8.14
CA GLU A 56 7.04 11.03 9.29
C GLU A 56 6.31 9.69 9.51
N GLY A 57 6.39 8.75 8.55
CA GLY A 57 5.81 7.40 8.67
C GLY A 57 4.28 7.34 8.54
N GLY A 58 3.63 8.42 8.09
CA GLY A 58 2.18 8.54 7.96
C GLY A 58 1.65 8.39 6.53
N PRO A 59 0.32 8.35 6.32
CA PRO A 59 -0.26 8.37 4.99
C PRO A 59 0.00 9.73 4.31
N HIS A 60 0.31 9.70 3.01
CA HIS A 60 0.55 10.90 2.22
C HIS A 60 -0.42 10.98 1.02
N THR A 61 -0.85 12.19 0.68
CA THR A 61 -1.95 12.41 -0.28
C THR A 61 -1.50 12.83 -1.68
N CYS A 62 -0.20 13.07 -1.91
CA CYS A 62 0.24 13.59 -3.22
C CYS A 62 -0.04 12.64 -4.38
N ARG A 63 -0.09 11.32 -4.13
CA ARG A 63 -0.38 10.29 -5.13
C ARG A 63 0.56 10.32 -6.34
N GLY A 64 1.74 10.92 -6.18
CA GLY A 64 2.77 11.03 -7.22
C GLY A 64 3.27 9.66 -7.66
N ARG A 65 3.70 9.57 -8.91
CA ARG A 65 4.26 8.34 -9.49
C ARG A 65 5.72 8.19 -9.06
N MET A 66 6.11 6.97 -8.72
CA MET A 66 7.49 6.62 -8.40
C MET A 66 7.96 5.53 -9.35
N THR A 67 9.04 5.81 -10.07
CA THR A 67 9.67 4.88 -11.01
C THR A 67 10.47 3.82 -10.23
N PRO A 68 10.38 2.52 -10.59
CA PRO A 68 11.19 1.48 -9.97
C PRO A 68 12.68 1.72 -10.27
N ILE A 69 13.54 1.47 -9.27
CA ILE A 69 14.99 1.64 -9.41
C ILE A 69 15.68 0.34 -9.81
N ALA A 70 15.30 -0.79 -9.20
CA ALA A 70 15.91 -2.09 -9.45
C ALA A 70 14.95 -3.24 -9.09
N VAL A 71 15.26 -4.45 -9.59
CA VAL A 71 14.61 -5.73 -9.24
C VAL A 71 15.69 -6.73 -8.86
N ALA A 72 15.44 -7.50 -7.81
CA ALA A 72 16.26 -8.65 -7.45
C ALA A 72 15.45 -9.93 -7.65
N VAL A 73 16.05 -10.93 -8.28
CA VAL A 73 15.46 -12.25 -8.50
C VAL A 73 16.40 -13.28 -7.89
N LEU A 74 15.85 -14.24 -7.14
CA LEU A 74 16.63 -15.36 -6.61
C LEU A 74 17.18 -16.20 -7.77
N ARG A 75 18.41 -16.73 -7.61
CA ARG A 75 19.07 -17.52 -8.65
C ARG A 75 18.44 -18.89 -8.87
N THR A 76 17.92 -19.49 -7.81
CA THR A 76 17.02 -20.64 -7.88
C THR A 76 15.62 -20.07 -8.09
N GLY A 77 15.03 -20.36 -9.25
CA GLY A 77 13.72 -19.83 -9.63
C GLY A 77 12.56 -20.63 -9.05
N ASP A 78 12.62 -20.97 -7.75
CA ASP A 78 11.52 -21.63 -7.03
C ASP A 78 10.49 -20.65 -6.47
#